data_AF-A0A7S2JBT6-F1
#
_entry.id   AF-A0A7S2JBT6-F1
#
_cell.length_a   1.000
_cell.length_b   1.000
_cell.length_c   1.000
_cell.angle_alpha   90.00
_cell.angle_beta   90.00
_cell.angle_gamma   90.00
#
_symmetry.space_group_name_H-M   'P 1'
#
loop_
_entity.id
_entity.type
_entity.pdbx_description
1 polymer ?
#
loop_
_entity_poly.entity_id
_entity_poly.type
_entity_poly.pdbx_seq_one_letter_code
_entity_poly.pdbx_strand_id
1 'polypeptide(L)'
;TFYAKCGERPEFPQEVHAHFAGISVVPCSDPVDGPRGDECLGYLAHLVGRYNDLATFTVFMQADPDQHLHFAYLHAVLKMISRSTYAVPYLSLNGGRHVRTVTPCLNAVHEAIFGEPMRE
;
A
#
# COMPACT_ATOMS: atom_id res chain seq x y z
N THR A 1 -7.81 5.79 -5.28
CA THR A 1 -7.20 5.19 -6.48
C THR A 1 -6.89 3.75 -6.22
N PHE A 2 -7.44 2.84 -7.02
CA PHE A 2 -7.09 1.41 -6.97
C PHE A 2 -6.01 1.11 -8.00
N TYR A 3 -5.03 0.30 -7.60
CA TYR A 3 -3.92 -0.17 -8.44
C TYR A 3 -4.09 -1.67 -8.66
N ALA A 4 -4.14 -2.10 -9.92
CA ALA A 4 -4.28 -3.51 -10.27
C ALA A 4 -3.04 -4.01 -11.01
N LYS A 5 -2.56 -5.20 -10.62
CA LYS A 5 -1.52 -5.92 -11.33
C LYS A 5 -2.15 -6.71 -12.50
N CYS A 6 -1.36 -7.02 -13.52
CA CYS A 6 -1.70 -7.96 -14.62
C CYS A 6 -2.71 -7.44 -15.66
N GLY A 7 -3.05 -6.15 -15.65
CA GLY A 7 -3.98 -5.59 -16.64
C GLY A 7 -5.44 -6.00 -16.44
N GLU A 8 -5.73 -6.78 -15.39
CA GLU A 8 -7.09 -7.10 -14.99
C GLU A 8 -7.72 -5.89 -14.31
N ARG A 9 -8.96 -5.57 -14.70
CA ARG A 9 -9.73 -4.51 -14.04
C ARG A 9 -10.53 -5.16 -12.91
N PRO A 10 -10.26 -4.84 -11.64
CA PRO A 10 -11.06 -5.37 -10.56
C PRO A 10 -12.52 -4.89 -10.69
N GLU A 11 -13.46 -5.81 -10.57
CA GLU A 11 -14.88 -5.51 -10.50
C GLU A 11 -15.26 -5.23 -9.05
N PHE A 12 -15.78 -4.03 -8.78
CA PHE A 12 -16.24 -3.65 -7.45
C PHE A 12 -17.74 -3.32 -7.46
N PRO A 13 -18.46 -3.53 -6.34
CA PRO A 13 -19.83 -3.07 -6.19
C PRO A 13 -19.96 -1.55 -6.44
N GLN A 14 -21.09 -1.11 -6.99
CA GLN A 14 -21.34 0.29 -7.33
C GLN A 14 -21.25 1.24 -6.11
N GLU A 15 -21.58 0.71 -4.93
CA GLU A 15 -21.45 1.39 -3.63
C GLU A 15 -19.99 1.77 -3.32
N VAL A 16 -19.03 0.91 -3.68
CA VAL A 16 -17.60 1.21 -3.55
C VAL A 16 -17.26 2.37 -4.49
N HIS A 17 -17.70 2.33 -5.74
CA HIS A 17 -17.44 3.42 -6.69
C HIS A 17 -17.98 4.79 -6.25
N ALA A 18 -19.07 4.82 -5.48
CA ALA A 18 -19.64 6.07 -4.97
C ALA A 18 -18.78 6.77 -3.90
N HIS A 19 -17.90 6.02 -3.22
CA HIS A 19 -17.10 6.53 -2.09
C HIS A 19 -15.60 6.68 -2.42
N PHE A 20 -15.14 6.13 -3.54
CA PHE A 20 -13.72 6.14 -3.89
C PHE A 20 -13.48 6.85 -5.23
N ALA A 21 -12.45 7.72 -5.28
CA ALA A 21 -11.96 8.29 -6.53
C ALA A 21 -11.37 7.20 -7.44
N GLY A 22 -11.54 7.39 -8.75
CA GLY A 22 -11.41 6.41 -9.84
C GLY A 22 -10.26 5.39 -9.79
N ILE A 23 -10.45 4.32 -10.56
CA ILE A 23 -9.50 3.20 -10.70
C ILE A 23 -8.43 3.57 -11.73
N SER A 24 -7.15 3.44 -11.37
CA SER A 24 -6.02 3.66 -12.27
C SER A 24 -5.17 2.40 -12.36
N VAL A 25 -5.25 1.71 -13.49
CA VAL A 25 -4.40 0.54 -13.76
C VAL A 25 -3.07 1.05 -14.33
N VAL A 26 -1.97 0.79 -13.61
CA VAL A 26 -0.62 1.10 -14.08
C VAL A 26 0.06 -0.23 -14.39
N PRO A 27 0.35 -0.53 -15.67
CA PRO A 27 1.11 -1.71 -16.02
C PRO A 27 2.50 -1.64 -15.39
N CYS A 28 2.88 -2.67 -14.64
CA CYS A 28 4.24 -2.84 -14.12
C CYS A 28 4.74 -4.21 -14.60
N SER A 29 5.81 -4.22 -15.38
CA SER A 29 6.42 -5.45 -15.88
C SER A 29 7.31 -6.07 -14.81
N ASP A 30 7.13 -7.37 -14.54
CA ASP A 30 8.02 -8.11 -13.64
C ASP A 30 9.48 -8.03 -14.18
N PRO A 31 10.52 -7.85 -13.35
CA PRO A 31 11.90 -7.95 -13.79
C PRO A 31 12.19 -9.37 -14.25
N VAL A 32 12.85 -9.53 -15.41
CA VAL A 32 13.09 -10.83 -16.08
C VAL A 32 13.78 -11.86 -15.15
N ASP A 33 14.61 -11.41 -14.22
CA ASP A 33 15.38 -12.25 -13.29
C ASP A 33 15.33 -11.76 -11.82
N GLY A 34 14.32 -10.96 -11.45
CA GLY A 34 14.20 -10.35 -10.12
C GLY A 34 13.18 -11.05 -9.21
N PRO A 35 13.29 -10.89 -7.87
CA PRO A 35 12.20 -11.27 -6.98
C PRO A 35 10.94 -10.46 -7.37
N ARG A 36 9.76 -11.12 -7.42
CA ARG A 36 8.45 -10.45 -7.59
C ARG A 36 8.31 -9.36 -6.52
N GLY A 37 8.30 -8.10 -6.94
CA GLY A 37 8.34 -6.90 -6.09
C GLY A 37 7.26 -5.88 -6.46
N ASP A 38 6.20 -6.36 -7.10
CA ASP A 38 5.45 -5.61 -8.11
C ASP A 38 4.39 -4.70 -7.48
N GLU A 39 3.88 -5.11 -6.32
CA GLU A 39 2.96 -4.32 -5.52
C GLU A 39 3.68 -3.12 -4.89
N CYS A 40 4.93 -3.31 -4.47
CA CYS A 40 5.73 -2.26 -3.84
C CYS A 40 6.13 -1.19 -4.86
N LEU A 41 6.38 -1.58 -6.12
CA LEU A 41 6.57 -0.64 -7.22
C LEU A 41 5.28 0.12 -7.55
N GLY A 42 4.11 -0.52 -7.50
CA GLY A 42 2.82 0.15 -7.63
C GLY A 42 2.61 1.22 -6.55
N TYR A 43 2.94 0.91 -5.29
CA TYR A 43 2.86 1.85 -4.17
C TYR A 43 3.81 3.02 -4.35
N LEU A 44 5.06 2.73 -4.70
CA LEU A 44 6.08 3.75 -4.96
C LEU A 44 5.69 4.67 -6.13
N ALA A 45 5.18 4.10 -7.23
CA ALA A 45 4.73 4.87 -8.38
C ALA A 45 3.55 5.79 -8.03
N HIS A 46 2.62 5.35 -7.17
CA HIS A 46 1.57 6.22 -6.63
C HIS A 46 2.16 7.38 -5.83
N LEU A 47 3.03 7.07 -4.86
CA LEU A 47 3.62 8.07 -3.98
C LEU A 47 4.41 9.12 -4.75
N VAL A 48 5.26 8.70 -5.69
CA VAL A 48 6.05 9.62 -6.53
C VAL A 48 5.15 10.41 -7.47
N GLY A 49 4.21 9.75 -8.17
CA GLY A 49 3.35 10.39 -9.16
C GLY A 49 2.28 11.31 -8.56
N ARG A 50 1.94 11.14 -7.28
CA ARG A 50 0.88 11.88 -6.57
C ARG A 50 1.36 12.58 -5.31
N TYR A 51 2.67 12.74 -5.11
CA TYR A 51 3.24 13.26 -3.87
C TYR A 51 2.58 14.54 -3.35
N ASN A 52 2.27 15.49 -4.25
CA ASN A 52 1.64 16.77 -3.93
C ASN A 52 0.10 16.72 -3.84
N ASP A 53 -0.51 15.55 -4.07
CA ASP A 53 -1.94 15.29 -4.20
C ASP A 53 -2.33 13.96 -3.50
N LEU A 54 -1.67 13.65 -2.38
CA LEU A 54 -2.00 12.48 -1.56
C LEU A 54 -3.18 12.79 -0.63
N ALA A 55 -4.02 11.79 -0.40
CA ALA A 55 -5.04 11.86 0.64
C ALA A 55 -4.39 11.94 2.04
N THR A 56 -5.13 12.46 3.03
CA THR A 56 -4.67 12.50 4.44
C THR A 56 -4.23 11.14 4.95
N PHE A 57 -4.88 10.06 4.46
CA PHE A 57 -4.46 8.68 4.68
C PHE A 57 -4.49 7.93 3.37
N THR A 58 -3.41 7.20 3.09
CA THR A 58 -3.32 6.29 1.94
C THR A 58 -3.08 4.87 2.46
N VAL A 59 -3.92 3.93 2.04
CA VAL A 59 -3.81 2.52 2.43
C VAL A 59 -3.41 1.71 1.20
N PHE A 60 -2.32 0.97 1.32
CA PHE A 60 -1.82 0.06 0.30
C PHE A 60 -2.13 -1.38 0.73
N MET A 61 -2.77 -2.16 -0.14
CA MET A 61 -3.16 -3.54 0.14
C MET A 61 -2.70 -4.45 -1.00
N GLN A 62 -2.09 -5.59 -0.64
CA GLN A 62 -1.68 -6.64 -1.57
C GLN A 62 -2.91 -7.43 -2.07
N ALA A 63 -2.76 -8.14 -3.18
CA ALA A 63 -3.87 -8.85 -3.85
C ALA A 63 -4.44 -10.02 -3.02
N ASP A 64 -3.66 -10.58 -2.10
CA ASP A 64 -4.00 -11.65 -1.16
C ASP A 64 -3.91 -11.16 0.30
N PRO A 65 -4.81 -10.23 0.71
CA PRO A 65 -4.73 -9.59 2.02
C PRO A 65 -4.94 -10.59 3.16
N ASP A 66 -5.64 -11.70 2.97
CA ASP A 66 -5.79 -12.75 3.98
C ASP A 66 -4.46 -13.45 4.34
N GLN A 67 -3.49 -13.45 3.42
CA GLN A 67 -2.14 -14.01 3.64
C GLN A 67 -1.17 -12.98 4.22
N HIS A 68 -1.42 -11.68 3.97
CA HIS A 68 -0.47 -10.62 4.23
C HIS A 68 -0.94 -9.56 5.23
N LEU A 69 -2.21 -9.51 5.60
CA LEU A 69 -2.79 -8.45 6.42
C LEU A 69 -3.34 -8.97 7.74
N HIS A 70 -3.09 -8.25 8.83
CA HIS A 70 -3.79 -8.48 10.09
C HIS A 70 -5.09 -7.67 10.15
N PHE A 71 -6.22 -8.23 9.72
CA PHE A 71 -7.51 -7.51 9.63
C PHE A 71 -7.97 -6.86 10.94
N ALA A 72 -7.76 -7.51 12.08
CA ALA A 72 -8.10 -6.90 13.37
C ALA A 72 -7.24 -5.66 13.67
N TYR A 73 -6.01 -5.61 13.14
CA TYR A 73 -5.13 -4.46 13.32
C TYR A 73 -5.49 -3.34 12.35
N LEU A 74 -5.78 -3.66 11.08
CA LEU A 74 -6.38 -2.69 10.14
C LEU A 74 -7.64 -2.07 10.73
N HIS A 75 -8.54 -2.88 11.30
CA HIS A 75 -9.77 -2.37 11.93
C HIS A 75 -9.49 -1.41 13.10
N ALA A 76 -8.48 -1.69 13.93
CA ALA A 76 -8.06 -0.79 14.99
C ALA A 76 -7.54 0.55 14.42
N VAL A 77 -6.72 0.50 13.37
CA VAL A 77 -6.20 1.70 12.68
C VAL A 77 -7.33 2.52 12.09
N LEU A 78 -8.28 1.90 11.38
CA LEU A 78 -9.45 2.58 10.82
C LEU A 78 -10.30 3.25 11.91
N LYS A 79 -10.45 2.61 13.08
CA LYS A 79 -11.12 3.21 14.25
C LYS A 79 -10.35 4.39 14.84
N MET A 80 -9.02 4.35 14.85
CA MET A 80 -8.21 5.49 15.30
C MET A 80 -8.30 6.65 14.32
N ILE A 81 -8.29 6.38 13.01
CA ILE A 81 -8.49 7.38 11.96
C ILE A 81 -9.86 8.04 12.10
N SER A 82 -10.93 7.26 12.24
CA SER A 82 -12.30 7.80 12.34
C SER A 82 -12.54 8.61 13.62
N ARG A 83 -11.72 8.41 14.66
CA ARG A 83 -11.72 9.17 15.91
C ARG A 83 -10.69 10.31 15.94
N SER A 84 -9.94 10.51 14.85
CA SER A 84 -8.85 11.49 14.77
C SER A 84 -7.76 11.30 15.83
N THR A 85 -7.53 10.06 16.28
CA THR A 85 -6.49 9.71 17.27
C THR A 85 -5.29 8.99 16.64
N TYR A 86 -5.27 8.83 15.31
CA TYR A 86 -4.16 8.22 14.60
C TYR A 86 -3.04 9.24 14.38
N ALA A 87 -1.83 8.93 14.86
CA ALA A 87 -0.67 9.83 14.83
C ALA A 87 0.62 9.17 14.30
N VAL A 88 0.48 8.01 13.65
CA VAL A 88 1.63 7.26 13.14
C VAL A 88 1.84 7.60 11.66
N PRO A 89 2.97 8.19 11.25
CA PRO A 89 3.19 8.64 9.87
C PRO A 89 3.33 7.47 8.89
N TYR A 90 3.81 6.31 9.36
CA TYR A 90 3.97 5.11 8.56
C TYR A 90 3.72 3.87 9.41
N LEU A 91 2.82 2.99 8.95
CA LEU A 91 2.50 1.75 9.64
C LEU A 91 2.44 0.60 8.64
N SER A 92 3.30 -0.39 8.85
CA SER A 92 3.18 -1.68 8.16
C SER A 92 2.06 -2.50 8.80
N LEU A 93 1.12 -2.94 7.98
CA LEU A 93 0.02 -3.82 8.40
C LEU A 93 0.30 -5.31 8.10
N ASN A 94 1.56 -5.63 7.78
CA ASN A 94 1.94 -6.97 7.36
C ASN A 94 1.69 -8.00 8.49
N GLY A 95 1.19 -9.17 8.12
CA GLY A 95 0.94 -10.29 9.03
C GLY A 95 2.21 -10.82 9.69
N GLY A 96 2.05 -11.60 10.77
CA GLY A 96 3.13 -12.07 11.66
C GLY A 96 4.35 -12.72 10.98
N ARG A 97 4.21 -13.29 9.79
CA ARG A 97 5.33 -13.82 8.99
C ARG A 97 6.33 -12.75 8.53
N HIS A 98 5.93 -11.49 8.52
CA HIS A 98 6.72 -10.34 8.07
C HIS A 98 7.05 -9.36 9.20
N VAL A 99 6.61 -9.62 10.44
CA VAL A 99 6.71 -8.69 11.59
C VAL A 99 8.14 -8.51 12.13
N ARG A 100 9.15 -9.13 11.53
CA ARG A 100 10.54 -9.02 12.01
C ARG A 100 11.59 -8.76 10.94
N THR A 101 11.18 -8.52 9.70
CA THR A 101 12.15 -8.23 8.63
C THR A 101 11.75 -6.94 7.95
N VAL A 102 12.64 -5.95 8.04
CA VAL A 102 12.65 -4.86 7.07
C VAL A 102 12.82 -5.52 5.70
N THR A 103 11.76 -5.56 4.92
CA THR A 103 11.86 -6.10 3.57
C THR A 103 12.59 -5.06 2.71
N PRO A 104 13.35 -5.47 1.68
CA PRO A 104 13.98 -4.53 0.74
C PRO A 104 12.97 -3.54 0.15
N CYS A 105 11.72 -3.99 -0.04
CA CYS A 105 10.63 -3.15 -0.52
C CYS A 105 10.21 -2.08 0.49
N LEU A 106 10.07 -2.44 1.77
CA LEU A 106 9.73 -1.51 2.84
C LEU A 106 10.80 -0.42 2.96
N ASN A 107 12.07 -0.83 2.91
CA ASN A 107 13.20 0.10 2.94
C ASN A 107 13.22 1.03 1.72
N ALA A 108 13.02 0.50 0.51
CA ALA A 108 13.01 1.30 -0.71
C ALA A 108 11.87 2.34 -0.73
N VAL A 109 10.68 1.97 -0.23
CA VAL A 109 9.57 2.92 -0.09
C VAL A 109 9.90 4.00 0.94
N HIS A 110 10.44 3.62 2.10
CA HIS A 110 10.84 4.58 3.13
C HIS A 110 11.91 5.54 2.61
N GLU A 111 12.97 5.03 2.00
CA GLU A 111 14.06 5.83 1.45
C GLU A 111 13.58 6.79 0.36
N ALA A 112 12.65 6.35 -0.49
CA ALA A 112 12.05 7.24 -1.50
C ALA A 112 11.19 8.36 -0.90
N ILE A 113 10.49 8.10 0.21
CA ILE A 113 9.63 9.10 0.88
C ILE A 113 10.45 10.07 1.73
N PHE A 114 11.40 9.55 2.51
CA PHE A 114 12.07 10.27 3.60
C PHE A 114 13.54 10.62 3.30
N GLY A 115 14.11 10.10 2.22
CA GLY A 115 15.52 10.34 1.86
C GLY A 115 16.53 9.64 2.77
N GLU A 116 16.10 8.71 3.61
CA GLU A 116 16.98 7.90 4.47
C GLU A 116 16.48 6.43 4.56
N PRO A 117 17.39 5.46 4.76
CA PRO A 117 16.98 4.07 4.99
C PRO A 117 16.23 3.89 6.31
N MET A 118 15.38 2.88 6.40
CA MET A 118 14.73 2.52 7.67
C MET A 118 15.77 2.09 8.71
N ARG A 119 15.64 2.62 9.93
CA ARG A 119 16.43 2.18 11.08
C ARG A 119 15.75 0.94 11.69
N GLU A 120 16.54 -0.11 11.95
CA GLU A 120 16.09 -1.35 12.63
C GLU A 120 15.67 -1.11 14.08
#